data_AF-A0AAV6YPA7-F1
#
_entry.id   AF-A0AAV6YPA7-F1
#
_cell.length_a   1.000
_cell.length_b   1.000
_cell.length_c   1.000
_cell.angle_alpha   90.00
_cell.angle_beta   90.00
_cell.angle_gamma   90.00
#
_symmetry.space_group_name_H-M   'P 1'
#
loop_
_entity.id
_entity.type
_entity.pdbx_description
1 polymer ?
#
loop_
_entity_poly.entity_id
_entity_poly.type
_entity_poly.pdbx_seq_one_letter_code
_entity_poly.pdbx_strand_id
1 'polypeptide(L)'
;QAANPSGEQELESLVCKLSVLKDLLSSIEKKALKALQDMSNSAQSAPVPQSSRKAKSIPVQTFEVKLDMLDLTKIVKSQKYTLTVDVDGGKLVVNKKVKEAQEDWNTFAHDKIRQLIKSQRVPSKLGIVFEKEKDKTQRKDFIFVSARKREAFCQLLQLMKNKHSNQDEPDMISVFIGTWNMGSVPPQKNITSWMGSKGLGKTLDEMAVTIPHDIYVFGTQENSVGDKEWVDFLRAMLKECTELDYRLVAMQSLWNIKIAVLVRVEHENRITHVSTSSVKTGIANTLGNKGAVGISFMFNGTSFGFVNCHLTSGNEKTAR
;
A
#
# COMPACT_ATOMS: atom_id res chain seq x y z
N GLN A 1 33.74 24.98 68.90
CA GLN A 1 32.71 24.38 68.02
C GLN A 1 32.95 24.94 66.62
N ALA A 2 33.51 24.13 65.71
CA ALA A 2 33.70 24.54 64.31
C ALA A 2 32.53 23.98 63.51
N ALA A 3 31.74 24.87 62.90
CA ALA A 3 30.59 24.50 62.05
C ALA A 3 31.09 23.94 60.71
N ASN A 4 30.42 22.91 60.22
CA ASN A 4 30.81 22.10 59.07
C ASN A 4 30.31 22.76 57.76
N PRO A 5 31.18 23.28 56.87
CA PRO A 5 30.77 24.10 55.72
C PRO A 5 30.17 23.30 54.54
N SER A 6 30.06 21.97 54.61
CA SER A 6 29.61 21.13 53.49
C SER A 6 28.08 21.09 53.33
N GLY A 7 27.31 21.26 54.41
CA GLY A 7 25.84 21.15 54.37
C GLY A 7 25.15 22.36 53.73
N GLU A 8 25.72 23.57 53.91
CA GLU A 8 25.18 24.79 53.30
C GLU A 8 25.38 24.81 51.78
N GLN A 9 26.53 24.34 51.29
CA GLN A 9 26.79 24.25 49.84
C GLN A 9 25.89 23.23 49.14
N GLU A 10 25.57 22.10 49.79
CA GLU A 10 24.63 21.12 49.25
C GLU A 10 23.20 21.67 49.20
N LEU A 11 22.79 22.44 50.22
CA LEU A 11 21.48 23.07 50.26
C LEU A 11 21.35 24.15 49.17
N GLU A 12 22.37 25.00 48.99
CA GLU A 12 22.39 26.00 47.91
C GLU A 12 22.35 25.35 46.52
N SER A 13 23.05 24.24 46.32
CA SER A 13 23.02 23.46 45.08
C SER A 13 21.62 22.90 44.80
N LEU A 14 20.92 22.41 45.82
CA LEU A 14 19.56 21.88 45.70
C LEU A 14 18.55 22.99 45.37
N VAL A 15 18.67 24.14 46.03
CA VAL A 15 17.83 25.32 45.77
C VAL A 15 18.02 25.83 44.34
N CYS A 16 19.26 25.86 43.86
CA CYS A 16 19.57 26.25 42.48
C CYS A 16 18.93 25.27 41.46
N LYS A 17 19.05 23.96 41.69
CA LYS A 17 18.41 22.94 40.84
C LYS A 17 16.88 23.05 40.82
N LEU A 18 16.27 23.32 41.97
CA LEU A 18 14.82 23.54 42.08
C LEU A 18 14.37 24.80 41.32
N SER A 19 15.17 25.88 41.36
CA SER A 19 14.89 27.10 40.60
C SER A 19 14.91 26.83 39.09
N VAL A 20 15.94 26.13 38.60
CA VAL A 20 16.06 25.76 37.17
C VAL A 20 14.87 24.90 36.73
N LEU A 21 14.42 23.98 37.57
CA LEU A 21 13.30 23.10 37.27
C LEU A 21 11.96 23.85 37.24
N LYS A 22 11.77 24.83 38.14
CA LYS A 22 10.64 25.76 38.14
C LYS A 22 10.59 26.61 36.87
N ASP A 23 11.74 27.14 36.44
CA ASP A 23 11.83 27.96 35.24
C ASP A 23 11.54 27.14 33.98
N LEU A 24 12.00 25.89 33.93
CA LEU A 24 11.70 24.97 32.84
C LEU A 24 10.20 24.66 32.75
N LEU A 25 9.55 24.37 33.89
CA LEU A 25 8.10 24.13 33.97
C LEU A 25 7.32 25.36 33.49
N SER A 26 7.69 26.55 33.96
CA SER A 26 7.05 27.80 33.52
C SER A 26 7.21 28.05 32.01
N SER A 27 8.36 27.70 31.46
CA SER A 27 8.64 27.80 30.01
C SER A 27 7.78 26.83 29.19
N ILE A 28 7.62 25.60 29.66
CA ILE A 28 6.77 24.58 29.01
C ILE A 28 5.30 25.02 29.05
N GLU A 29 4.81 25.51 30.19
CA GLU A 29 3.44 25.98 30.36
C GLU A 29 3.13 27.15 29.39
N LYS A 30 4.02 28.15 29.30
CA LYS A 30 3.88 29.26 28.34
C LYS A 30 3.86 28.79 26.88
N LYS A 31 4.70 27.81 26.53
CA LYS A 31 4.73 27.24 25.17
C LYS A 31 3.46 26.46 24.84
N ALA A 32 2.93 25.70 25.80
CA ALA A 32 1.68 24.96 25.65
C ALA A 32 0.48 25.92 25.49
N LEU A 33 0.39 26.96 26.32
CA LEU A 33 -0.64 28.00 26.21
C LEU A 33 -0.61 28.70 24.85
N LYS A 34 0.59 29.05 24.35
CA LYS A 34 0.74 29.66 23.03
C LYS A 34 0.28 28.73 21.91
N ALA A 35 0.68 27.44 21.96
CA ALA A 35 0.26 26.47 20.96
C ALA A 35 -1.27 26.27 20.93
N LEU A 36 -1.93 26.25 22.10
CA LEU A 36 -3.38 26.17 22.20
C LEU A 36 -4.08 27.43 21.67
N GLN A 37 -3.53 28.61 21.91
CA GLN A 37 -4.04 29.87 21.36
C GLN A 37 -3.90 29.92 19.83
N ASP A 38 -2.77 29.46 19.29
CA ASP A 38 -2.53 29.39 17.83
C ASP A 38 -3.49 28.39 17.15
N MET A 39 -3.82 27.28 17.82
CA MET A 39 -4.83 26.33 17.35
C MET A 39 -6.26 26.90 17.42
N SER A 40 -6.58 27.72 18.44
CA SER A 40 -7.88 28.36 18.57
C SER A 40 -8.10 29.47 17.53
N ASN A 41 -7.04 30.18 17.13
CA ASN A 41 -7.13 31.29 16.17
C ASN A 41 -7.22 30.84 14.70
N SER A 42 -6.92 29.57 14.41
CA SER A 42 -7.06 28.97 13.08
C SER A 42 -8.43 28.29 12.84
N ALA A 43 -9.29 28.23 13.87
CA ALA A 43 -10.63 27.69 13.79
C ALA A 43 -11.69 28.78 13.51
N GLN A 44 -11.55 29.51 12.40
CA GLN A 44 -12.67 30.23 11.79
C GLN A 44 -13.03 29.59 10.45
N SER A 45 -14.23 29.05 10.44
CA SER A 45 -14.89 28.26 9.40
C SER A 45 -15.04 28.99 8.06
N ALA A 46 -14.46 28.42 7.00
CA ALA A 46 -14.97 28.60 5.65
C ALA A 46 -15.89 27.41 5.30
N PRO A 47 -17.04 27.64 4.63
CA PRO A 47 -17.96 26.57 4.28
C PRO A 47 -17.31 25.62 3.29
N VAL A 48 -17.39 24.32 3.58
CA VAL A 48 -16.90 23.23 2.74
C VAL A 48 -17.63 23.28 1.39
N PRO A 49 -16.95 23.52 0.25
CA PRO A 49 -17.56 23.24 -1.03
C PRO A 49 -17.67 21.71 -1.13
N GLN A 50 -18.90 21.20 -1.24
CA GLN A 50 -19.15 19.85 -1.74
C GLN A 50 -18.58 19.77 -3.17
N SER A 51 -17.30 19.42 -3.24
CA SER A 51 -16.65 19.09 -4.50
C SER A 51 -16.87 17.61 -4.69
N SER A 52 -17.84 17.25 -5.54
CA SER A 52 -17.85 15.98 -6.24
C SER A 52 -16.59 15.95 -7.13
N ARG A 53 -15.43 15.69 -6.52
CA ARG A 53 -14.16 15.54 -7.23
C ARG A 53 -14.25 14.25 -8.02
N LYS A 54 -14.54 14.36 -9.32
CA LYS A 54 -14.37 13.25 -10.24
C LYS A 54 -12.92 12.77 -10.11
N ALA A 55 -12.73 11.53 -9.66
CA ALA A 55 -11.42 10.88 -9.67
C ALA A 55 -10.81 11.03 -11.07
N LYS A 56 -9.51 11.33 -11.16
CA LYS A 56 -8.81 11.45 -12.45
C LYS A 56 -9.09 10.20 -13.30
N SER A 57 -9.61 10.40 -14.51
CA SER A 57 -9.81 9.34 -15.48
C SER A 57 -8.48 8.69 -15.83
N ILE A 58 -8.40 7.37 -15.79
CA ILE A 58 -7.19 6.66 -16.19
C ILE A 58 -7.11 6.71 -17.72
N PRO A 59 -6.02 7.26 -18.30
CA PRO A 59 -5.90 7.36 -19.74
C PRO A 59 -5.90 5.96 -20.38
N VAL A 60 -6.55 5.83 -21.54
CA VAL A 60 -6.58 4.59 -22.32
C VAL A 60 -5.15 4.09 -22.58
N GLN A 61 -4.89 2.83 -22.24
CA GLN A 61 -3.54 2.25 -22.31
C GLN A 61 -3.42 1.23 -23.42
N THR A 62 -2.32 1.28 -24.18
CA THR A 62 -2.03 0.34 -25.27
C THR A 62 -0.76 -0.46 -25.00
N PHE A 63 -0.84 -1.77 -25.20
CA PHE A 63 0.24 -2.73 -24.98
C PHE A 63 0.59 -3.45 -26.27
N GLU A 64 1.85 -3.38 -26.69
CA GLU A 64 2.34 -4.21 -27.79
C GLU A 64 2.59 -5.64 -27.30
N VAL A 65 2.04 -6.62 -28.03
CA VAL A 65 2.16 -8.04 -27.69
C VAL A 65 2.38 -8.88 -28.95
N LYS A 66 2.86 -10.11 -28.76
CA LYS A 66 2.90 -11.15 -29.80
C LYS A 66 1.87 -12.21 -29.46
N LEU A 67 1.15 -12.71 -30.47
CA LEU A 67 0.25 -13.85 -30.27
C LEU A 67 1.05 -15.15 -30.40
N ASP A 68 0.99 -15.98 -29.37
CA ASP A 68 1.64 -17.29 -29.33
C ASP A 68 0.69 -18.33 -29.95
N MET A 69 0.91 -18.65 -31.22
CA MET A 69 0.17 -19.72 -31.91
C MET A 69 0.97 -21.02 -31.79
N LEU A 70 0.49 -21.93 -30.96
CA LEU A 70 0.91 -23.33 -30.91
C LEU A 70 0.39 -24.04 -32.17
N ASP A 71 1.09 -23.88 -33.30
CA ASP A 71 0.84 -24.72 -34.48
C ASP A 71 2.17 -25.38 -34.90
N LEU A 72 2.24 -26.68 -34.65
CA LEU A 72 3.43 -27.55 -34.74
C LEU A 72 3.94 -27.82 -36.17
N THR A 73 3.41 -27.16 -37.20
CA THR A 73 3.67 -27.58 -38.59
C THR A 73 4.09 -26.50 -39.57
N LYS A 74 4.18 -25.21 -39.20
CA LYS A 74 4.64 -24.17 -40.13
C LYS A 74 5.45 -23.11 -39.40
N ILE A 75 6.59 -22.74 -39.98
CA ILE A 75 7.48 -21.64 -39.54
C ILE A 75 6.64 -20.42 -39.15
N VAL A 76 6.44 -20.19 -37.85
CA VAL A 76 5.49 -19.18 -37.36
C VAL A 76 6.13 -17.79 -37.42
N LYS A 77 5.69 -16.98 -38.40
CA LYS A 77 5.86 -15.53 -38.33
C LYS A 77 5.12 -15.02 -37.09
N SER A 78 5.86 -14.64 -36.04
CA SER A 78 5.32 -13.97 -34.85
C SER A 78 4.45 -12.77 -35.25
N GLN A 79 3.12 -12.91 -35.14
CA GLN A 79 2.19 -11.83 -35.45
C GLN A 79 2.16 -10.82 -34.30
N LYS A 80 2.36 -9.54 -34.62
CA LYS A 80 2.27 -8.43 -33.65
C LYS A 80 0.82 -7.98 -33.49
N TYR A 81 0.40 -7.83 -32.25
CA TYR A 81 -0.91 -7.33 -31.85
C TYR A 81 -0.74 -6.14 -30.91
N THR A 82 -1.80 -5.35 -30.77
CA THR A 82 -1.95 -4.35 -29.72
C THR A 82 -3.17 -4.65 -28.88
N LEU A 83 -3.01 -4.62 -27.56
CA LEU A 83 -4.10 -4.71 -26.60
C LEU A 83 -4.35 -3.33 -26.03
N THR A 84 -5.54 -2.78 -26.23
CA THR A 84 -5.89 -1.44 -25.73
C THR A 84 -6.98 -1.56 -24.67
N VAL A 85 -6.70 -1.07 -23.46
CA VAL A 85 -7.62 -1.12 -22.31
C VAL A 85 -8.20 0.26 -22.07
N ASP A 86 -9.52 0.34 -22.14
CA ASP A 86 -10.32 1.50 -21.73
C ASP A 86 -11.04 1.17 -20.42
N VAL A 87 -10.47 1.63 -19.31
CA VAL A 87 -11.00 1.39 -17.96
C VAL A 87 -12.34 2.10 -17.77
N ASP A 88 -12.51 3.29 -18.34
CA ASP A 88 -13.74 4.08 -18.18
C ASP A 88 -14.85 3.58 -19.08
N GLY A 89 -14.53 3.15 -20.30
CA GLY A 89 -15.46 2.53 -21.24
C GLY A 89 -15.74 1.05 -21.00
N GLY A 90 -14.97 0.39 -20.13
CA GLY A 90 -15.18 -1.02 -19.76
C GLY A 90 -14.84 -2.00 -20.88
N LYS A 91 -13.86 -1.65 -21.73
CA LYS A 91 -13.57 -2.35 -22.99
C LYS A 91 -12.08 -2.70 -23.12
N LEU A 92 -11.83 -3.92 -23.60
CA LEU A 92 -10.54 -4.36 -24.11
C LEU A 92 -10.62 -4.54 -25.63
N VAL A 93 -9.79 -3.82 -26.34
CA VAL A 93 -9.64 -3.96 -27.79
C VAL A 93 -8.42 -4.84 -28.10
N VAL A 94 -8.59 -5.81 -29.00
CA VAL A 94 -7.51 -6.64 -29.52
C VAL A 94 -7.34 -6.41 -31.01
N ASN A 95 -6.27 -5.71 -31.40
CA ASN A 95 -5.99 -5.38 -32.80
C ASN A 95 -4.75 -6.10 -33.34
N LYS A 96 -4.83 -6.52 -34.59
CA LYS A 96 -3.70 -7.06 -35.34
C LYS A 96 -3.01 -5.93 -36.10
N LYS A 97 -1.69 -5.79 -35.97
CA LYS A 97 -0.93 -4.77 -36.70
C LYS A 97 -0.70 -5.26 -38.15
N VAL A 98 -1.68 -5.08 -39.05
CA VAL A 98 -1.55 -5.33 -40.50
C VAL A 98 -1.36 -3.98 -41.21
N LYS A 99 -0.52 -3.95 -42.25
CA LYS A 99 -0.15 -2.75 -43.01
C LYS A 99 -1.20 -2.27 -44.02
N GLU A 100 -2.37 -2.90 -44.10
CA GLU A 100 -3.44 -2.50 -45.02
C GLU A 100 -4.80 -2.56 -44.33
N ALA A 101 -5.64 -1.60 -44.69
CA ALA A 101 -6.91 -1.27 -44.08
C ALA A 101 -7.89 -2.44 -44.09
N GLN A 102 -8.00 -3.14 -42.96
CA GLN A 102 -9.20 -3.90 -42.62
C GLN A 102 -9.35 -3.92 -41.10
N GLU A 103 -10.20 -3.02 -40.62
CA GLU A 103 -10.56 -2.81 -39.22
C GLU A 103 -11.50 -3.90 -38.71
N ASP A 104 -10.96 -5.05 -38.32
CA ASP A 104 -11.73 -6.08 -37.61
C ASP A 104 -11.46 -5.98 -36.10
N TRP A 105 -12.10 -4.99 -35.45
CA TRP A 105 -11.91 -4.71 -34.02
C TRP A 105 -12.61 -5.77 -33.18
N ASN A 106 -11.84 -6.76 -32.72
CA ASN A 106 -12.28 -7.70 -31.69
C ASN A 106 -12.32 -6.97 -30.33
N THR A 107 -13.36 -6.18 -30.11
CA THR A 107 -13.62 -5.46 -28.86
C THR A 107 -14.37 -6.36 -27.89
N PHE A 108 -13.85 -6.51 -26.68
CA PHE A 108 -14.44 -7.31 -25.61
C PHE A 108 -14.85 -6.39 -24.46
N ALA A 109 -16.11 -6.43 -24.06
CA ALA A 109 -16.55 -5.82 -22.82
C ALA A 109 -15.98 -6.57 -21.60
N HIS A 110 -15.94 -5.90 -20.44
CA HIS A 110 -15.34 -6.44 -19.23
C HIS A 110 -15.91 -7.81 -18.79
N ASP A 111 -17.20 -8.07 -19.01
CA ASP A 111 -17.93 -9.30 -18.69
C ASP A 111 -17.55 -10.47 -19.61
N LYS A 112 -17.06 -10.17 -20.82
CA LYS A 112 -16.58 -11.16 -21.79
C LYS A 112 -15.17 -11.65 -21.49
N ILE A 113 -14.45 -11.05 -20.52
CA ILE A 113 -13.11 -11.48 -20.10
C ILE A 113 -13.26 -12.39 -18.87
N ARG A 114 -13.30 -13.70 -19.12
CA ARG A 114 -13.58 -14.71 -18.09
C ARG A 114 -12.37 -14.97 -17.20
N GLN A 115 -11.19 -15.17 -17.79
CA GLN A 115 -10.01 -15.59 -17.03
C GLN A 115 -8.71 -15.02 -17.58
N LEU A 116 -7.80 -14.70 -16.66
CA LEU A 116 -6.42 -14.35 -16.93
C LEU A 116 -5.51 -15.46 -16.38
N ILE A 117 -4.67 -16.05 -17.23
CA ILE A 117 -3.82 -17.20 -16.91
C ILE A 117 -2.36 -16.80 -17.08
N LYS A 118 -1.67 -16.50 -15.97
CA LYS A 118 -0.24 -16.14 -16.00
C LYS A 118 0.62 -17.40 -16.20
N SER A 119 1.55 -17.36 -17.16
CA SER A 119 2.47 -18.48 -17.37
C SER A 119 3.56 -18.52 -16.30
N GLN A 120 3.77 -19.70 -15.70
CA GLN A 120 4.85 -19.93 -14.73
C GLN A 120 6.22 -20.11 -15.42
N ARG A 121 6.22 -20.54 -16.68
CA ARG A 121 7.46 -20.80 -17.44
C ARG A 121 7.97 -19.58 -18.19
N VAL A 122 7.04 -18.74 -18.67
CA VAL A 122 7.35 -17.55 -19.48
C VAL A 122 6.71 -16.35 -18.79
N PRO A 123 7.45 -15.59 -17.95
CA PRO A 123 6.87 -14.54 -17.10
C PRO A 123 6.13 -13.42 -17.84
N SER A 124 6.45 -13.20 -19.12
CA SER A 124 5.79 -12.23 -20.00
C SER A 124 4.56 -12.78 -20.73
N LYS A 125 4.26 -14.08 -20.62
CA LYS A 125 3.14 -14.74 -21.30
C LYS A 125 1.88 -14.72 -20.43
N LEU A 126 0.76 -14.34 -21.04
CA LEU A 126 -0.57 -14.31 -20.43
C LEU A 126 -1.59 -14.97 -21.38
N GLY A 127 -2.26 -16.01 -20.91
CA GLY A 127 -3.46 -16.51 -21.55
C GLY A 127 -4.67 -15.67 -21.13
N ILE A 128 -5.48 -15.25 -22.10
CA ILE A 128 -6.75 -14.58 -21.85
C ILE A 128 -7.86 -15.46 -22.42
N VAL A 129 -8.84 -15.78 -21.58
CA VAL A 129 -10.02 -16.55 -21.96
C VAL A 129 -11.19 -15.60 -22.16
N PHE A 130 -11.65 -15.50 -23.39
CA PHE A 130 -12.78 -14.69 -23.82
C PHE A 130 -14.04 -15.54 -23.97
N GLU A 131 -15.19 -14.99 -23.64
CA GLU A 131 -16.49 -15.55 -24.01
C GLU A 131 -16.88 -15.05 -25.40
N LYS A 132 -17.20 -15.95 -26.33
CA LYS A 132 -17.61 -15.60 -27.70
C LYS A 132 -19.11 -15.78 -27.92
N GLU A 133 -19.65 -16.92 -27.49
CA GLU A 133 -21.08 -17.26 -27.51
C GLU A 133 -21.46 -17.86 -26.15
N LYS A 134 -22.76 -18.03 -25.88
CA LYS A 134 -23.24 -18.72 -24.67
C LYS A 134 -22.54 -20.09 -24.57
N ASP A 135 -21.75 -20.27 -23.50
CA ASP A 135 -20.96 -21.47 -23.19
C ASP A 135 -19.78 -21.80 -24.13
N LYS A 136 -19.43 -20.94 -25.09
CA LYS A 136 -18.21 -21.10 -25.91
C LYS A 136 -17.15 -20.08 -25.53
N THR A 137 -16.00 -20.60 -25.07
CA THR A 137 -14.82 -19.80 -24.73
C THR A 137 -13.74 -19.89 -25.79
N GLN A 138 -13.01 -18.79 -26.00
CA GLN A 138 -11.80 -18.74 -26.81
C GLN A 138 -10.62 -18.31 -25.94
N ARG A 139 -9.56 -19.12 -25.90
CA ARG A 139 -8.30 -18.74 -25.28
C ARG A 139 -7.35 -18.15 -26.32
N LYS A 140 -6.72 -17.01 -25.99
CA LYS A 140 -5.61 -16.43 -26.74
C LYS A 140 -4.43 -16.21 -25.80
N ASP A 141 -3.26 -16.69 -26.21
CA ASP A 141 -2.02 -16.56 -25.45
C ASP A 141 -1.19 -15.39 -26.01
N PHE A 142 -0.97 -14.36 -25.20
CA PHE A 142 -0.20 -13.17 -25.57
C PHE A 142 1.14 -13.11 -24.84
N ILE A 143 2.19 -12.78 -25.57
CA ILE A 143 3.54 -12.53 -25.03
C ILE A 143 3.77 -11.02 -25.04
N PHE A 144 3.87 -10.45 -23.84
CA PHE A 144 4.16 -9.03 -23.65
C PHE A 144 5.65 -8.74 -23.84
N VAL A 145 5.98 -7.47 -24.09
CA VAL A 145 7.37 -7.00 -24.17
C VAL A 145 8.16 -7.27 -22.88
N SER A 146 7.49 -7.33 -21.73
CA SER A 146 8.11 -7.69 -20.44
C SER A 146 7.09 -8.23 -19.45
N ALA A 147 7.57 -8.95 -18.44
CA ALA A 147 6.73 -9.40 -17.31
C ALA A 147 6.11 -8.21 -16.55
N ARG A 148 6.82 -7.08 -16.48
CA ARG A 148 6.35 -5.84 -15.85
C ARG A 148 5.13 -5.26 -16.59
N LYS A 149 5.20 -5.14 -17.93
CA LYS A 149 4.06 -4.68 -18.74
C LYS A 149 2.86 -5.63 -18.66
N ARG A 150 3.13 -6.94 -18.54
CA ARG A 150 2.08 -7.96 -18.34
C ARG A 150 1.39 -7.85 -16.98
N GLU A 151 2.11 -7.49 -15.90
CA GLU A 151 1.47 -7.15 -14.61
C GLU A 151 0.61 -5.89 -14.72
N ALA A 152 1.14 -4.82 -15.32
CA ALA A 152 0.40 -3.57 -15.49
C ALA A 152 -0.93 -3.77 -16.25
N PHE A 153 -0.88 -4.56 -17.32
CA PHE A 153 -2.07 -4.94 -18.06
C PHE A 153 -3.08 -5.73 -17.21
N CYS A 154 -2.63 -6.68 -16.39
CA CYS A 154 -3.52 -7.44 -15.50
C CYS A 154 -4.19 -6.53 -14.46
N GLN A 155 -3.44 -5.60 -13.88
CA GLN A 155 -3.97 -4.65 -12.89
C GLN A 155 -5.00 -3.70 -13.50
N LEU A 156 -4.77 -3.20 -14.73
CA LEU A 156 -5.78 -2.42 -15.47
C LEU A 156 -7.05 -3.21 -15.71
N LEU A 157 -6.93 -4.45 -16.19
CA LEU A 157 -8.09 -5.28 -16.47
C LEU A 157 -8.87 -5.58 -15.19
N GLN A 158 -8.18 -5.84 -14.08
CA GLN A 158 -8.82 -6.02 -12.79
C GLN A 158 -9.56 -4.75 -12.36
N LEU A 159 -8.92 -3.58 -12.46
CA LEU A 159 -9.57 -2.31 -12.14
C LEU A 159 -10.79 -2.03 -13.02
N MET A 160 -10.68 -2.29 -14.33
CA MET A 160 -11.79 -2.18 -15.28
C MET A 160 -12.92 -3.13 -14.90
N LYS A 161 -12.63 -4.40 -14.58
CA LYS A 161 -13.65 -5.37 -14.16
C LYS A 161 -14.32 -4.92 -12.86
N ASN A 162 -13.56 -4.50 -11.85
CA ASN A 162 -14.11 -4.03 -10.58
C ASN A 162 -14.99 -2.78 -10.76
N LYS A 163 -14.60 -1.86 -11.65
CA LYS A 163 -15.35 -0.62 -11.93
C LYS A 163 -16.69 -0.87 -12.63
N HIS A 164 -16.76 -1.85 -13.52
CA HIS A 164 -17.94 -2.12 -14.35
C HIS A 164 -18.75 -3.34 -13.88
N SER A 165 -18.27 -4.05 -12.87
CA SER A 165 -18.98 -5.18 -12.29
C SER A 165 -20.32 -4.73 -11.71
N ASN A 166 -21.37 -5.48 -12.01
CA ASN A 166 -22.67 -5.33 -11.34
C ASN A 166 -22.73 -6.07 -9.99
N GLN A 167 -21.62 -6.67 -9.55
CA GLN A 167 -21.53 -7.37 -8.28
C GLN A 167 -21.20 -6.38 -7.16
N ASP A 168 -21.85 -6.54 -6.00
CA ASP A 168 -21.55 -5.76 -4.79
C ASP A 168 -20.16 -6.07 -4.23
N GLU A 169 -19.61 -7.24 -4.56
CA GLU A 169 -18.33 -7.75 -4.08
C GLU A 169 -17.26 -7.78 -5.19
N PRO A 170 -16.02 -7.31 -4.90
CA PRO A 170 -14.92 -7.44 -5.85
C PRO A 170 -14.38 -8.88 -5.87
N ASP A 171 -14.25 -9.47 -7.06
CA ASP A 171 -13.65 -10.80 -7.25
C ASP A 171 -12.17 -10.86 -6.86
N MET A 172 -11.46 -9.75 -7.01
CA MET A 172 -10.04 -9.63 -6.67
C MET A 172 -9.75 -8.24 -6.12
N ILE A 173 -8.93 -8.21 -5.07
CA ILE A 173 -8.39 -6.99 -4.47
C ILE A 173 -6.87 -6.91 -4.65
N SER A 174 -6.33 -5.71 -4.50
CA SER A 174 -4.91 -5.40 -4.55
C SER A 174 -4.41 -5.04 -3.14
N VAL A 175 -3.40 -5.76 -2.65
CA VAL A 175 -2.84 -5.56 -1.30
C VAL A 175 -1.38 -5.13 -1.39
N PHE A 176 -1.05 -4.00 -0.78
CA PHE A 176 0.31 -3.54 -0.57
C PHE A 176 0.84 -4.00 0.78
N ILE A 177 2.10 -4.46 0.82
CA ILE A 177 2.79 -4.79 2.07
C ILE A 177 4.16 -4.12 2.05
N GLY A 178 4.38 -3.21 3.01
CA GLY A 178 5.66 -2.57 3.24
C GLY A 178 6.26 -3.01 4.57
N THR A 179 7.57 -3.25 4.60
CA THR A 179 8.35 -3.39 5.84
C THR A 179 9.50 -2.40 5.85
N TRP A 180 9.70 -1.67 6.96
CA TRP A 180 10.82 -0.73 7.10
C TRP A 180 11.34 -0.68 8.55
N ASN A 181 12.61 -1.04 8.73
CA ASN A 181 13.34 -0.69 9.96
C ASN A 181 13.80 0.78 9.85
N MET A 182 13.23 1.64 10.70
CA MET A 182 13.40 3.09 10.66
C MET A 182 14.66 3.58 11.40
N GLY A 183 15.42 2.68 12.06
CA GLY A 183 16.66 3.04 12.75
C GLY A 183 16.45 4.04 13.90
N SER A 184 15.26 4.08 14.50
CA SER A 184 14.86 5.02 15.57
C SER A 184 14.83 6.50 15.15
N VAL A 185 14.89 6.79 13.85
CA VAL A 185 14.78 8.16 13.30
C VAL A 185 13.39 8.37 12.68
N PRO A 186 12.74 9.52 12.90
CA PRO A 186 11.49 9.85 12.22
C PRO A 186 11.62 9.76 10.69
N PRO A 187 10.52 9.45 9.98
CA PRO A 187 10.55 9.28 8.54
C PRO A 187 10.86 10.60 7.83
N GLN A 188 11.45 10.52 6.64
CA GLN A 188 11.51 11.67 5.74
C GLN A 188 10.09 12.06 5.30
N LYS A 189 9.91 13.32 4.87
CA LYS A 189 8.60 13.85 4.45
C LYS A 189 7.97 13.10 3.28
N ASN A 190 8.74 12.39 2.47
CA ASN A 190 8.26 11.73 1.27
C ASN A 190 8.64 10.24 1.27
N ILE A 191 7.62 9.37 1.33
CA ILE A 191 7.76 7.91 1.21
C ILE A 191 6.99 7.34 0.00
N THR A 192 6.72 8.18 -1.00
CA THR A 192 5.92 7.80 -2.20
C THR A 192 6.59 6.70 -3.03
N SER A 193 7.93 6.62 -3.05
CA SER A 193 8.64 5.53 -3.71
C SER A 193 8.31 4.17 -3.07
N TRP A 194 8.24 4.13 -1.74
CA TRP A 194 7.88 2.92 -1.00
C TRP A 194 6.44 2.52 -1.29
N MET A 195 5.49 3.44 -1.16
CA MET A 195 4.06 3.18 -1.44
C MET A 195 3.79 2.81 -2.89
N GLY A 196 4.55 3.38 -3.82
CA GLY A 196 4.47 3.09 -5.26
C GLY A 196 5.32 1.91 -5.72
N SER A 197 5.95 1.16 -4.80
CA SER A 197 6.85 0.05 -5.14
C SER A 197 7.92 0.43 -6.19
N LYS A 198 8.49 1.62 -6.07
CA LYS A 198 9.56 2.17 -6.93
C LYS A 198 10.92 1.94 -6.27
N GLY A 199 11.92 1.57 -7.06
CA GLY A 199 13.26 1.30 -6.58
C GLY A 199 13.94 0.18 -7.36
N LEU A 200 14.54 -0.76 -6.64
CA LEU A 200 15.28 -1.89 -7.21
C LEU A 200 14.44 -3.17 -7.20
N GLY A 201 14.82 -4.13 -8.04
CA GLY A 201 14.17 -5.45 -8.10
C GLY A 201 12.85 -5.44 -8.88
N LYS A 202 11.86 -6.20 -8.39
CA LYS A 202 10.54 -6.34 -9.02
C LYS A 202 9.64 -5.14 -8.68
N THR A 203 9.82 -4.04 -9.39
CA THR A 203 9.00 -2.82 -9.23
C THR A 203 7.76 -2.83 -10.12
N LEU A 204 6.79 -1.98 -9.77
CA LEU A 204 5.64 -1.68 -10.61
C LEU A 204 6.04 -0.94 -11.90
N ASP A 205 5.20 -1.06 -12.91
CA ASP A 205 5.26 -0.24 -14.12
C ASP A 205 4.80 1.19 -13.81
N GLU A 206 5.29 2.18 -14.55
CA GLU A 206 4.93 3.60 -14.37
C GLU A 206 3.43 3.84 -14.37
N MET A 207 2.71 3.08 -15.19
CA MET A 207 1.25 3.14 -15.25
C MET A 207 0.62 2.42 -14.05
N ALA A 208 1.10 1.23 -13.68
CA ALA A 208 0.59 0.48 -12.53
C ALA A 208 0.68 1.24 -11.21
N VAL A 209 1.70 2.10 -11.07
CA VAL A 209 1.88 2.98 -9.91
C VAL A 209 0.70 3.92 -9.67
N THR A 210 -0.06 4.28 -10.72
CA THR A 210 -1.21 5.18 -10.58
C THR A 210 -2.48 4.46 -10.11
N ILE A 211 -2.47 3.12 -10.06
CA ILE A 211 -3.59 2.33 -9.57
C ILE A 211 -3.46 2.19 -8.05
N PRO A 212 -4.38 2.75 -7.25
CA PRO A 212 -4.35 2.60 -5.80
C PRO A 212 -4.60 1.15 -5.38
N HIS A 213 -3.92 0.70 -4.33
CA HIS A 213 -4.21 -0.59 -3.71
C HIS A 213 -5.47 -0.50 -2.84
N ASP A 214 -6.21 -1.60 -2.71
CA ASP A 214 -7.43 -1.64 -1.89
C ASP A 214 -7.09 -1.68 -0.39
N ILE A 215 -5.98 -2.35 -0.05
CA ILE A 215 -5.46 -2.49 1.31
C ILE A 215 -3.96 -2.15 1.32
N TYR A 216 -3.54 -1.34 2.29
CA TYR A 216 -2.13 -1.08 2.58
C TYR A 216 -1.78 -1.61 3.98
N VAL A 217 -0.70 -2.39 4.05
CA VAL A 217 -0.16 -2.94 5.30
C VAL A 217 1.24 -2.39 5.51
N PHE A 218 1.44 -1.68 6.61
CA PHE A 218 2.72 -1.06 6.96
C PHE A 218 3.28 -1.71 8.22
N GLY A 219 4.30 -2.55 8.05
CA GLY A 219 5.14 -3.05 9.12
C GLY A 219 6.35 -2.15 9.33
N THR A 220 6.61 -1.73 10.56
CA THR A 220 7.83 -0.98 10.89
C THR A 220 8.52 -1.57 12.12
N GLN A 221 9.84 -1.44 12.16
CA GLN A 221 10.67 -1.76 13.31
C GLN A 221 11.52 -0.54 13.66
N GLU A 222 11.90 -0.42 14.93
CA GLU A 222 12.61 0.76 15.43
C GLU A 222 11.89 2.07 15.08
N ASN A 223 10.56 2.03 15.05
CA ASN A 223 9.74 3.20 14.81
C ASN A 223 9.55 3.99 16.12
N SER A 224 10.19 5.15 16.21
CA SER A 224 10.11 6.06 17.36
C SER A 224 8.90 7.00 17.34
N VAL A 225 8.16 7.07 16.24
CA VAL A 225 6.98 7.95 16.06
C VAL A 225 5.80 7.41 16.86
N GLY A 226 5.01 8.27 17.52
CA GLY A 226 3.82 7.86 18.25
C GLY A 226 2.75 7.20 17.36
N ASP A 227 1.93 6.30 17.91
CA ASP A 227 0.99 5.50 17.11
C ASP A 227 0.01 6.34 16.29
N LYS A 228 -0.62 7.33 16.94
CA LYS A 228 -1.53 8.26 16.28
C LYS A 228 -0.82 9.07 15.18
N GLU A 229 0.36 9.60 15.49
CA GLU A 229 1.14 10.42 14.55
C GLU A 229 1.57 9.60 13.32
N TRP A 230 1.97 8.34 13.52
CA TRP A 230 2.32 7.44 12.43
C TRP A 230 1.12 7.16 11.51
N VAL A 231 -0.06 6.87 12.08
CA VAL A 231 -1.28 6.64 11.29
C VAL A 231 -1.72 7.92 10.55
N ASP A 232 -1.62 9.08 11.19
CA ASP A 232 -1.95 10.37 10.56
C ASP A 232 -1.00 10.66 9.38
N PHE A 233 0.30 10.41 9.56
CA PHE A 233 1.30 10.51 8.50
C PHE A 233 1.01 9.57 7.33
N LEU A 234 0.72 8.29 7.59
CA LEU A 234 0.38 7.33 6.55
C LEU A 234 -0.87 7.72 5.76
N ARG A 235 -1.92 8.18 6.45
CA ARG A 235 -3.15 8.65 5.80
C ARG A 235 -2.90 9.87 4.92
N ALA A 236 -2.11 10.84 5.40
CA ALA A 236 -1.75 12.02 4.62
C ALA A 236 -0.98 11.64 3.35
N MET A 237 0.00 10.73 3.46
CA MET A 237 0.78 10.25 2.32
C MET A 237 -0.04 9.45 1.32
N LEU A 238 -0.97 8.59 1.77
CA LEU A 238 -1.89 7.89 0.89
C LEU A 238 -2.83 8.85 0.17
N LYS A 239 -3.36 9.86 0.89
CA LYS A 239 -4.21 10.89 0.29
C LYS A 239 -3.47 11.70 -0.76
N GLU A 240 -2.22 12.07 -0.50
CA GLU A 240 -1.39 12.79 -1.46
C GLU A 240 -1.09 11.95 -2.71
N CYS A 241 -0.72 10.68 -2.55
CA CYS A 241 -0.28 9.86 -3.68
C CYS A 241 -1.42 9.22 -4.50
N THR A 242 -2.59 9.02 -3.89
CA THR A 242 -3.73 8.36 -4.55
C THR A 242 -4.95 9.27 -4.76
N GLU A 243 -4.99 10.43 -4.10
CA GLU A 243 -6.17 11.32 -4.02
C GLU A 243 -7.39 10.69 -3.31
N LEU A 244 -7.24 9.48 -2.76
CA LEU A 244 -8.30 8.74 -2.06
C LEU A 244 -8.13 8.79 -0.54
N ASP A 245 -9.26 8.67 0.15
CA ASP A 245 -9.28 8.55 1.60
C ASP A 245 -9.18 7.07 2.01
N TYR A 246 -8.34 6.81 3.02
CA TYR A 246 -8.15 5.49 3.60
C TYR A 246 -8.55 5.49 5.07
N ARG A 247 -9.21 4.42 5.48
CA ARG A 247 -9.62 4.14 6.85
C ARG A 247 -8.60 3.22 7.51
N LEU A 248 -8.25 3.50 8.77
CA LEU A 248 -7.49 2.55 9.59
C LEU A 248 -8.41 1.37 9.94
N VAL A 249 -8.01 0.15 9.56
CA VAL A 249 -8.65 -1.09 10.00
C VAL A 249 -8.22 -1.40 11.44
N ALA A 250 -6.90 -1.47 11.66
CA ALA A 250 -6.31 -1.68 12.97
C ALA A 250 -4.85 -1.24 12.98
N MET A 251 -4.34 -0.98 14.19
CA MET A 251 -2.93 -0.80 14.47
C MET A 251 -2.56 -1.64 15.70
N GLN A 252 -1.40 -2.29 15.66
CA GLN A 252 -0.83 -3.00 16.80
C GLN A 252 0.64 -2.65 16.94
N SER A 253 1.03 -2.33 18.18
CA SER A 253 2.39 -1.98 18.55
C SER A 253 2.91 -2.91 19.64
N LEU A 254 4.20 -3.23 19.60
CA LEU A 254 4.96 -3.89 20.65
C LEU A 254 6.33 -3.19 20.72
N TRP A 255 6.51 -2.33 21.73
CA TRP A 255 7.62 -1.37 21.77
C TRP A 255 7.69 -0.56 20.45
N ASN A 256 8.82 -0.62 19.74
CA ASN A 256 9.03 0.08 18.48
C ASN A 256 8.75 -0.81 17.24
N ILE A 257 8.06 -1.94 17.41
CA ILE A 257 7.57 -2.80 16.33
C ILE A 257 6.09 -2.48 16.12
N LYS A 258 5.72 -2.01 14.94
CA LYS A 258 4.35 -1.54 14.67
C LYS A 258 3.82 -2.13 13.38
N ILE A 259 2.54 -2.49 13.36
CA ILE A 259 1.80 -2.83 12.14
C ILE A 259 0.55 -1.97 12.07
N ALA A 260 0.31 -1.36 10.92
CA ALA A 260 -0.92 -0.62 10.63
C ALA A 260 -1.52 -1.14 9.32
N VAL A 261 -2.83 -1.42 9.32
CA VAL A 261 -3.58 -1.80 8.13
C VAL A 261 -4.56 -0.69 7.81
N LEU A 262 -4.48 -0.17 6.58
CA LEU A 262 -5.39 0.83 6.05
C LEU A 262 -6.12 0.27 4.83
N VAL A 263 -7.39 0.64 4.67
CA VAL A 263 -8.26 0.20 3.59
C VAL A 263 -8.92 1.40 2.91
N ARG A 264 -9.18 1.34 1.61
CA ARG A 264 -10.00 2.36 0.93
C ARG A 264 -11.36 2.47 1.64
N VAL A 265 -11.85 3.69 1.83
CA VAL A 265 -13.13 3.95 2.54
C VAL A 265 -14.30 3.17 1.95
N GLU A 266 -14.33 2.96 0.62
CA GLU A 266 -15.38 2.18 -0.04
C GLU A 266 -15.44 0.70 0.38
N HIS A 267 -14.37 0.15 0.97
CA HIS A 267 -14.36 -1.22 1.48
C HIS A 267 -14.50 -1.31 3.01
N GLU A 268 -14.73 -0.20 3.73
CA GLU A 268 -14.84 -0.21 5.20
C GLU A 268 -15.91 -1.21 5.68
N ASN A 269 -17.09 -1.20 5.07
CA ASN A 269 -18.19 -2.10 5.43
C ASN A 269 -17.95 -3.58 5.07
N ARG A 270 -16.90 -3.88 4.30
CA ARG A 270 -16.51 -5.25 3.92
C ARG A 270 -15.59 -5.90 4.96
N ILE A 271 -15.03 -5.10 5.88
CA ILE A 271 -14.10 -5.56 6.90
C ILE A 271 -14.87 -5.99 8.15
N THR A 272 -14.71 -7.24 8.56
CA THR A 272 -15.29 -7.78 9.80
C THR A 272 -14.27 -8.62 10.57
N HIS A 273 -14.59 -9.05 11.79
CA HIS A 273 -13.76 -9.97 12.60
C HIS A 273 -12.30 -9.48 12.78
N VAL A 274 -12.12 -8.19 13.00
CA VAL A 274 -10.79 -7.60 13.22
C VAL A 274 -10.21 -8.10 14.54
N SER A 275 -8.99 -8.64 14.50
CA SER A 275 -8.25 -9.12 15.66
C SER A 275 -6.79 -8.71 15.59
N THR A 276 -6.18 -8.41 16.74
CA THR A 276 -4.77 -8.04 16.86
C THR A 276 -4.07 -8.90 17.92
N SER A 277 -2.76 -9.10 17.75
CA SER A 277 -1.95 -9.85 18.71
C SER A 277 -0.50 -9.40 18.70
N SER A 278 0.24 -9.69 19.77
CA SER A 278 1.68 -9.45 19.85
C SER A 278 2.39 -10.53 20.67
N VAL A 279 3.64 -10.82 20.30
CA VAL A 279 4.48 -11.83 20.97
C VAL A 279 5.86 -11.24 21.23
N LYS A 280 6.31 -11.29 22.48
CA LYS A 280 7.66 -10.89 22.90
C LYS A 280 8.62 -12.06 22.73
N THR A 281 9.81 -11.81 22.17
CA THR A 281 10.84 -12.85 21.94
C THR A 281 12.22 -12.42 22.42
N GLY A 282 12.28 -11.40 23.28
CA GLY A 282 13.52 -10.95 23.92
C GLY A 282 14.18 -12.01 24.82
N ILE A 283 15.31 -11.66 25.41
CA ILE A 283 15.98 -12.48 26.43
C ILE A 283 14.97 -12.82 27.52
N ALA A 284 14.90 -14.11 27.90
CA ALA A 284 13.91 -14.65 28.82
C ALA A 284 12.44 -14.34 28.45
N ASN A 285 12.11 -14.24 27.15
CA ASN A 285 10.79 -13.92 26.60
C ASN A 285 10.16 -12.60 27.12
N THR A 286 10.95 -11.74 27.76
CA THR A 286 10.43 -10.55 28.46
C THR A 286 11.32 -9.32 28.29
N LEU A 287 12.61 -9.48 28.03
CA LEU A 287 13.59 -8.40 28.01
C LEU A 287 14.17 -8.17 26.60
N GLY A 288 13.93 -7.00 26.03
CA GLY A 288 14.51 -6.58 24.74
C GLY A 288 13.45 -6.17 23.71
N ASN A 289 13.87 -5.46 22.66
CA ASN A 289 12.99 -4.86 21.64
C ASN A 289 12.63 -5.83 20.49
N LYS A 290 12.52 -7.12 20.78
CA LYS A 290 12.34 -8.20 19.78
C LYS A 290 11.02 -8.93 19.98
N GLY A 291 10.36 -9.26 18.87
CA GLY A 291 9.03 -9.83 18.91
C GLY A 291 8.31 -9.73 17.58
N ALA A 292 6.99 -9.91 17.63
CA ALA A 292 6.10 -9.75 16.51
C ALA A 292 4.79 -9.09 16.93
N VAL A 293 4.14 -8.44 15.97
CA VAL A 293 2.79 -7.89 16.04
C VAL A 293 2.00 -8.41 14.85
N GLY A 294 0.71 -8.65 15.03
CA GLY A 294 -0.15 -9.18 13.98
C GLY A 294 -1.53 -8.56 13.98
N ILE A 295 -2.13 -8.50 12.79
CA ILE A 295 -3.51 -8.08 12.54
C ILE A 295 -4.15 -9.12 11.63
N SER A 296 -5.39 -9.50 11.94
CA SER A 296 -6.23 -10.33 11.07
C SER A 296 -7.62 -9.75 10.97
N PHE A 297 -8.31 -10.04 9.87
CA PHE A 297 -9.70 -9.66 9.63
C PHE A 297 -10.29 -10.51 8.51
N MET A 298 -11.61 -10.45 8.36
CA MET A 298 -12.35 -10.94 7.21
C MET A 298 -12.61 -9.78 6.25
N PHE A 299 -12.34 -9.96 4.95
CA PHE A 299 -12.81 -9.11 3.87
C PHE A 299 -13.89 -9.88 3.13
N ASN A 300 -15.16 -9.47 3.28
CA ASN A 300 -16.31 -10.30 2.93
C ASN A 300 -16.13 -11.73 3.51
N GLY A 301 -16.13 -12.75 2.65
CA GLY A 301 -15.91 -14.16 3.02
C GLY A 301 -14.44 -14.61 3.09
N THR A 302 -13.45 -13.74 2.84
CA THR A 302 -12.03 -14.13 2.79
C THR A 302 -11.26 -13.65 4.02
N SER A 303 -10.61 -14.56 4.75
CA SER A 303 -9.78 -14.22 5.90
C SER A 303 -8.37 -13.77 5.49
N PHE A 304 -7.88 -12.69 6.11
CA PHE A 304 -6.51 -12.19 5.98
C PHE A 304 -5.80 -12.18 7.33
N GLY A 305 -4.50 -12.47 7.32
CA GLY A 305 -3.61 -12.35 8.47
C GLY A 305 -2.27 -11.77 8.07
N PHE A 306 -1.81 -10.75 8.80
CA PHE A 306 -0.56 -10.05 8.56
C PHE A 306 0.28 -10.07 9.83
N VAL A 307 1.57 -10.38 9.69
CA VAL A 307 2.53 -10.43 10.79
C VAL A 307 3.74 -9.57 10.44
N ASN A 308 4.07 -8.64 11.33
CA ASN A 308 5.33 -7.88 11.30
C ASN A 308 6.20 -8.32 12.48
N CYS A 309 7.48 -8.59 12.24
CA CYS A 309 8.40 -9.02 13.28
C CYS A 309 9.72 -8.25 13.25
N HIS A 310 10.37 -8.20 14.41
CA HIS A 310 11.76 -7.79 14.56
C HIS A 310 12.49 -8.93 15.28
N LEU A 311 13.21 -9.73 14.50
CA LEU A 311 13.94 -10.90 14.98
C LEU A 311 15.33 -10.51 15.51
N THR A 312 15.94 -11.41 16.26
CA THR A 312 17.28 -11.22 16.83
C THR A 312 18.31 -10.91 15.75
N SER A 313 19.13 -9.87 15.96
CA SER A 313 20.23 -9.48 15.09
C SER A 313 21.52 -10.23 15.41
N GLY A 314 22.45 -10.29 14.46
CA GLY A 314 23.76 -10.93 14.62
C GLY A 314 23.86 -12.20 13.78
N ASN A 315 24.92 -12.32 12.98
CA ASN A 315 25.13 -13.45 12.07
C ASN A 315 25.25 -14.77 12.85
N GLU A 316 25.83 -14.71 14.04
CA GLU A 316 26.04 -15.82 14.96
C GLU A 316 24.74 -16.39 15.54
N LYS A 317 23.60 -15.71 15.39
CA LYS A 317 22.30 -16.12 15.95
C LYS A 317 21.51 -17.08 15.06
N THR A 318 22.05 -17.44 13.90
CA THR A 318 21.39 -18.35 12.93
C THR A 318 21.66 -19.82 13.25
N ALA A 319 22.83 -20.13 13.81
CA ALA A 319 23.16 -21.49 14.23
C ALA A 319 22.43 -21.78 15.55
N ARG A 320 21.42 -22.65 15.47
CA ARG A 320 20.82 -23.32 16.63
C ARG A 320 21.21 -24.79 16.59
#